data_AF-A0A356J4N6-F1
#
_entry.id   AF-A0A356J4N6-F1
#
_cell.length_a   1.000
_cell.length_b   1.000
_cell.length_c   1.000
_cell.angle_alpha   90.00
_cell.angle_beta   90.00
_cell.angle_gamma   90.00
#
_symmetry.space_group_name_H-M   'P 1'
#
loop_
_entity.id
_entity.type
_entity.pdbx_description
1 polymer ?
#
loop_
_entity_poly.entity_id
_entity_poly.type
_entity_poly.pdbx_seq_one_letter_code
_entity_poly.pdbx_strand_id
1 'polypeptide(L)'
;MKNSKRIGMLSFLLAAIGFCACAQGVVTVKEDRIALPTYAPGGYDKTPLFYTGRVYQGAQGRVYPYPMQDVLFDGKMDETYKYLTLENDWLQMGLLPEHGGHLLNLTDRQTGFETFYRQHVVKPALIGMLGAWISGGVEWNFPHHHRATTAMPIDWKLAANADGSKTIWIGETELRRRLKWTIGLSMMPDRAVLRADNIFMNRGPFIESMI
;
A
#
# COMPACT_ATOMS: atom_id res chain seq x y z
N MET A 1 63.56 9.97 58.87
CA MET A 1 63.64 9.09 57.67
C MET A 1 62.48 8.10 57.78
N LYS A 2 61.33 8.38 57.14
CA LYS A 2 60.88 7.86 55.81
C LYS A 2 60.91 6.32 55.77
N ASN A 3 59.87 5.54 55.47
CA ASN A 3 58.57 5.78 54.83
C ASN A 3 57.60 4.63 55.19
N SER A 4 56.34 4.96 55.50
CA SER A 4 55.25 3.98 55.51
C SER A 4 54.74 3.76 54.08
N LYS A 5 54.63 2.50 53.65
CA LYS A 5 54.01 2.13 52.37
C LYS A 5 52.48 2.14 52.56
N ARG A 6 51.79 3.13 51.98
CA ARG A 6 50.34 3.08 51.79
C ARG A 6 50.04 2.44 50.44
N ILE A 7 49.35 1.31 50.49
CA ILE A 7 48.77 0.62 49.33
C ILE A 7 47.53 1.43 48.92
N GLY A 8 47.58 2.05 47.75
CA GLY A 8 46.43 2.74 47.15
C GLY A 8 45.54 1.73 46.44
N MET A 9 44.35 1.49 46.98
CA MET A 9 43.30 0.72 46.32
C MET A 9 42.59 1.63 45.32
N LEU A 10 42.81 1.41 44.03
CA LEU A 10 42.21 2.18 42.95
C LEU A 10 40.82 1.58 42.64
N SER A 11 39.77 2.18 43.21
CA SER A 11 38.39 1.81 42.92
C SER A 11 37.98 2.36 41.55
N PHE A 12 37.84 1.49 40.55
CA PHE A 12 37.19 1.82 39.28
C PHE A 12 35.69 1.96 39.50
N LEU A 13 35.16 3.18 39.50
CA LEU A 13 33.73 3.43 39.37
C LEU A 13 33.32 3.12 37.92
N LEU A 14 32.61 2.01 37.69
CA LEU A 14 31.85 1.83 36.46
C LEU A 14 30.65 2.78 36.50
N ALA A 15 30.70 3.85 35.69
CA ALA A 15 29.53 4.65 35.41
C ALA A 15 28.57 3.82 34.55
N ALA A 16 27.50 3.30 35.18
CA ALA A 16 26.38 2.71 34.46
C ALA A 16 25.66 3.83 33.70
N ILE A 17 25.96 3.98 32.41
CA ILE A 17 25.15 4.77 31.49
C ILE A 17 23.82 4.04 31.37
N GLY A 18 22.83 4.47 32.14
CA GLY A 18 21.45 4.02 32.01
C GLY A 18 20.96 4.42 30.62
N PHE A 19 20.89 3.44 29.71
CA PHE A 19 20.08 3.58 28.51
C PHE A 19 18.63 3.75 28.99
N CYS A 20 18.12 4.97 28.92
CA CYS A 20 16.70 5.23 29.02
C CYS A 20 16.06 4.53 27.81
N ALA A 21 15.53 3.33 28.02
CA ALA A 21 14.67 2.68 27.04
C ALA A 21 13.37 3.49 27.01
N CYS A 22 13.33 4.54 26.17
CA CYS A 22 12.06 5.12 25.77
C CYS A 22 11.19 3.96 25.26
N ALA A 23 10.00 3.80 25.83
CA ALA A 23 9.03 2.83 25.31
C ALA A 23 8.81 3.17 23.84
N GLN A 24 9.35 2.34 22.93
CA GLN A 24 9.08 2.48 21.51
C GLN A 24 7.59 2.18 21.33
N GLY A 25 6.86 3.10 20.68
CA GLY A 25 5.46 2.87 20.32
C GLY A 25 5.34 1.57 19.53
N VAL A 26 4.19 0.90 19.59
CA VAL A 26 4.04 -0.40 18.92
C VAL A 26 3.41 -0.17 17.56
N VAL A 27 4.11 -0.57 16.49
CA VAL A 27 3.48 -0.69 15.17
C VAL A 27 2.76 -2.04 15.11
N THR A 28 1.52 -2.08 14.65
CA THR A 28 0.78 -3.32 14.41
C THR A 28 0.45 -3.45 12.93
N VAL A 29 0.42 -4.68 12.44
CA VAL A 29 -0.03 -5.00 11.07
C VAL A 29 -0.97 -6.19 11.17
N LYS A 30 -2.13 -6.10 10.53
CA LYS A 30 -3.17 -7.12 10.62
C LYS A 30 -3.79 -7.36 9.26
N GLU A 31 -3.97 -8.64 8.93
CA GLU A 31 -4.89 -9.07 7.88
C GLU A 31 -6.26 -9.34 8.53
N ASP A 32 -7.30 -8.70 8.03
CA ASP A 32 -8.68 -8.86 8.47
C ASP A 32 -9.62 -8.89 7.27
N ARG A 33 -10.92 -8.86 7.55
CA ARG A 33 -11.99 -8.67 6.57
C ARG A 33 -12.80 -7.44 6.88
N ILE A 34 -13.26 -6.75 5.85
CA ILE A 34 -14.18 -5.61 5.96
C ILE A 34 -15.40 -5.87 5.07
N ALA A 35 -16.60 -5.64 5.61
CA ALA A 35 -17.82 -5.59 4.81
C ALA A 35 -17.99 -4.17 4.26
N LEU A 36 -18.05 -4.03 2.94
CA LEU A 36 -18.31 -2.77 2.27
C LEU A 36 -19.57 -2.89 1.42
N PRO A 37 -20.46 -1.87 1.46
CA PRO A 37 -21.52 -1.79 0.49
C PRO A 37 -20.92 -1.67 -0.91
N THR A 38 -21.42 -2.49 -1.83
CA THR A 38 -20.79 -2.74 -3.11
C THR A 38 -21.83 -2.77 -4.24
N TYR A 39 -21.49 -2.06 -5.32
CA TYR A 39 -22.15 -2.16 -6.61
C TYR A 39 -21.26 -3.00 -7.51
N ALA A 40 -21.45 -4.33 -7.46
CA ALA A 40 -20.56 -5.25 -8.15
C ALA A 40 -20.63 -5.01 -9.66
N PRO A 41 -19.48 -4.85 -10.36
CA PRO A 41 -19.50 -4.80 -11.80
C PRO A 41 -19.90 -6.17 -12.36
N GLY A 42 -20.30 -6.19 -13.63
CA GLY A 42 -20.47 -7.43 -14.36
C GLY A 42 -19.18 -8.23 -14.45
N GLY A 43 -19.32 -9.51 -14.83
CA GLY A 43 -18.18 -10.37 -15.07
C GLY A 43 -17.27 -9.82 -16.18
N TYR A 44 -16.01 -10.23 -16.15
CA TYR A 44 -15.03 -9.89 -17.17
C TYR A 44 -15.50 -10.28 -18.58
N ASP A 45 -15.34 -9.37 -19.55
CA ASP A 45 -15.57 -9.70 -20.96
C ASP A 45 -14.55 -10.76 -21.40
N LYS A 46 -15.07 -11.86 -21.95
CA LYS A 46 -14.28 -12.98 -22.44
C LYS A 46 -13.67 -12.72 -23.83
N THR A 47 -14.15 -11.68 -24.51
CA THR A 47 -13.69 -11.29 -25.84
C THR A 47 -12.37 -10.50 -25.71
N PRO A 48 -11.26 -10.97 -26.31
CA PRO A 48 -10.01 -10.23 -26.25
C PRO A 48 -10.13 -8.93 -27.05
N LEU A 49 -9.86 -7.80 -26.40
CA LEU A 49 -9.87 -6.48 -27.04
C LEU A 49 -8.45 -6.07 -27.45
N PHE A 50 -8.17 -6.12 -28.76
CA PHE A 50 -6.93 -5.61 -29.33
C PHE A 50 -6.99 -4.09 -29.56
N TYR A 51 -5.83 -3.46 -29.63
CA TYR A 51 -5.74 -2.02 -29.82
C TYR A 51 -6.17 -1.61 -31.23
N THR A 52 -7.26 -0.85 -31.33
CA THR A 52 -7.83 -0.33 -32.58
C THR A 52 -7.77 1.21 -32.67
N GLY A 53 -6.86 1.84 -31.91
CA GLY A 53 -6.71 3.30 -31.88
C GLY A 53 -7.43 4.01 -30.73
N ARG A 54 -8.08 3.27 -29.81
CA ARG A 54 -8.73 3.83 -28.62
C ARG A 54 -7.76 4.70 -27.80
N VAL A 55 -8.14 5.94 -27.51
CA VAL A 55 -7.40 6.83 -26.60
C VAL A 55 -7.95 6.69 -25.19
N TYR A 56 -7.08 6.78 -24.19
CA TYR A 56 -7.44 6.70 -22.79
C TYR A 56 -6.61 7.69 -21.98
N GLN A 57 -7.23 8.79 -21.54
CA GLN A 57 -6.60 9.82 -20.68
C GLN A 57 -5.18 10.25 -21.12
N GLY A 58 -4.99 10.50 -22.43
CA GLY A 58 -3.70 10.90 -22.99
C GLY A 58 -2.74 9.74 -23.33
N ALA A 59 -3.11 8.49 -23.01
CA ALA A 59 -2.39 7.29 -23.39
C ALA A 59 -3.10 6.49 -24.50
N GLN A 60 -2.38 5.55 -25.10
CA GLN A 60 -2.98 4.51 -25.93
C GLN A 60 -3.76 3.54 -25.02
N GLY A 61 -5.05 3.35 -25.29
CA GLY A 61 -5.94 2.44 -24.57
C GLY A 61 -5.69 0.96 -24.86
N ARG A 62 -4.43 0.51 -24.80
CA ARG A 62 -4.04 -0.90 -24.95
C ARG A 62 -4.44 -1.66 -23.70
N VAL A 63 -5.31 -2.66 -23.84
CA VAL A 63 -5.81 -3.46 -22.70
C VAL A 63 -5.39 -4.92 -22.76
N TYR A 64 -5.29 -5.53 -23.95
CA TYR A 64 -4.84 -6.91 -24.10
C TYR A 64 -3.48 -7.15 -23.42
N PRO A 65 -3.34 -8.16 -22.54
CA PRO A 65 -4.21 -9.33 -22.42
C PRO A 65 -5.29 -9.26 -21.34
N TYR A 66 -5.49 -8.11 -20.70
CA TYR A 66 -6.52 -7.98 -19.66
C TYR A 66 -7.93 -7.96 -20.26
N PRO A 67 -8.90 -8.65 -19.64
CA PRO A 67 -10.29 -8.55 -20.04
C PRO A 67 -10.90 -7.23 -19.58
N MET A 68 -11.92 -6.76 -20.30
CA MET A 68 -12.67 -5.57 -19.90
C MET A 68 -13.57 -5.88 -18.69
N GLN A 69 -13.82 -4.86 -17.88
CA GLN A 69 -14.73 -4.86 -16.73
C GLN A 69 -15.62 -3.63 -16.84
N ASP A 70 -16.45 -3.58 -17.89
CA ASP A 70 -17.15 -2.39 -18.36
C ASP A 70 -18.68 -2.50 -18.33
N VAL A 71 -19.20 -3.54 -17.69
CA VAL A 71 -20.62 -3.68 -17.36
C VAL A 71 -20.82 -3.24 -15.92
N LEU A 72 -21.71 -2.27 -15.67
CA LEU A 72 -22.06 -1.79 -14.33
C LEU A 72 -23.51 -2.16 -13.99
N PHE A 73 -23.76 -2.43 -12.71
CA PHE A 73 -25.10 -2.66 -12.18
C PHE A 73 -25.42 -1.67 -11.05
N ASP A 74 -26.70 -1.35 -10.89
CA ASP A 74 -27.19 -0.46 -9.82
C ASP A 74 -27.53 -1.21 -8.52
N GLY A 75 -27.42 -2.54 -8.52
CA GLY A 75 -27.67 -3.38 -7.35
C GLY A 75 -26.59 -3.18 -6.29
N LYS A 76 -27.01 -2.76 -5.08
CA LYS A 76 -26.14 -2.58 -3.92
C LYS A 76 -26.28 -3.78 -2.98
N MET A 77 -25.17 -4.41 -2.65
CA MET A 77 -25.10 -5.46 -1.61
C MET A 77 -23.81 -5.34 -0.82
N ASP A 78 -23.81 -5.81 0.43
CA ASP A 78 -22.58 -5.85 1.21
C ASP A 78 -21.70 -7.02 0.72
N GLU A 79 -20.48 -6.71 0.34
CA GLU A 79 -19.45 -7.69 0.02
C GLU A 79 -18.34 -7.63 1.05
N THR A 80 -17.76 -8.79 1.35
CA THR A 80 -16.68 -8.89 2.32
C THR A 80 -15.35 -9.00 1.60
N TYR A 81 -14.46 -8.04 1.84
CA TYR A 81 -13.13 -7.99 1.24
C TYR A 81 -12.02 -8.25 2.25
N LYS A 82 -10.87 -8.69 1.75
CA LYS A 82 -9.62 -8.69 2.51
C LYS A 82 -9.19 -7.26 2.79
N TYR A 83 -8.85 -6.96 4.04
CA TYR A 83 -8.45 -5.63 4.48
C TYR A 83 -7.17 -5.70 5.29
N LEU A 84 -6.15 -4.95 4.86
CA LEU A 84 -4.88 -4.88 5.56
C LEU A 84 -4.79 -3.58 6.34
N THR A 85 -4.63 -3.70 7.66
CA THR A 85 -4.43 -2.57 8.56
C THR A 85 -2.95 -2.45 8.92
N LEU A 86 -2.43 -1.23 8.89
CA LEU A 86 -1.13 -0.87 9.45
C LEU A 86 -1.34 0.36 10.34
N GLU A 87 -0.92 0.27 11.60
CA GLU A 87 -1.16 1.33 12.59
C GLU A 87 -0.02 1.46 13.60
N ASN A 88 0.05 2.62 14.23
CA ASN A 88 0.85 2.91 15.41
C ASN A 88 0.07 3.84 16.36
N ASP A 89 0.73 4.52 17.28
CA ASP A 89 0.08 5.40 18.25
C ASP A 89 -0.59 6.63 17.61
N TRP A 90 -0.21 7.01 16.38
CA TRP A 90 -0.70 8.23 15.73
C TRP A 90 -1.57 7.97 14.50
N LEU A 91 -1.26 6.95 13.70
CA LEU A 91 -1.91 6.74 12.41
C LEU A 91 -2.46 5.32 12.30
N GLN A 92 -3.56 5.18 11.57
CA GLN A 92 -4.09 3.90 11.11
C GLN A 92 -4.43 4.02 9.62
N MET A 93 -3.91 3.12 8.80
CA MET A 93 -4.27 3.01 7.40
C MET A 93 -4.96 1.68 7.10
N GLY A 94 -5.69 1.65 5.99
CA GLY A 94 -6.49 0.53 5.55
C GLY A 94 -6.40 0.33 4.06
N LEU A 95 -5.97 -0.86 3.65
CA LEU A 95 -5.68 -1.18 2.26
C LEU A 95 -6.51 -2.38 1.79
N LEU A 96 -6.96 -2.32 0.53
CA LEU A 96 -7.83 -3.30 -0.12
C LEU A 96 -7.07 -4.06 -1.22
N PRO A 97 -6.43 -5.22 -0.94
CA PRO A 97 -5.62 -5.93 -1.94
C PRO A 97 -6.43 -6.43 -3.13
N GLU A 98 -7.71 -6.74 -2.92
CA GLU A 98 -8.60 -7.25 -3.98
C GLU A 98 -9.00 -6.15 -4.99
N HIS A 99 -8.72 -4.88 -4.68
CA HIS A 99 -8.94 -3.71 -5.54
C HIS A 99 -7.62 -2.97 -5.76
N GLY A 100 -6.65 -3.64 -6.36
CA GLY A 100 -5.41 -3.03 -6.79
C GLY A 100 -4.51 -2.50 -5.66
N GLY A 101 -4.79 -2.90 -4.40
CA GLY A 101 -4.12 -2.36 -3.23
C GLY A 101 -4.56 -0.94 -2.87
N HIS A 102 -5.78 -0.54 -3.24
CA HIS A 102 -6.31 0.80 -2.94
C HIS A 102 -6.23 1.12 -1.45
N LEU A 103 -5.68 2.28 -1.11
CA LEU A 103 -5.65 2.77 0.26
C LEU A 103 -6.98 3.47 0.56
N LEU A 104 -7.86 2.85 1.36
CA LEU A 104 -9.20 3.37 1.62
C LEU A 104 -9.20 4.53 2.63
N ASN A 105 -8.26 4.54 3.58
CA ASN A 105 -8.17 5.57 4.62
C ASN A 105 -6.75 5.74 5.15
N LEU A 106 -6.54 6.90 5.80
CA LEU A 106 -5.39 7.19 6.65
C LEU A 106 -5.87 8.12 7.76
N THR A 107 -6.19 7.51 8.90
CA THR A 107 -6.79 8.17 10.05
C THR A 107 -5.73 8.58 11.04
N ASP A 108 -5.74 9.85 11.43
CA ASP A 108 -5.09 10.29 12.67
C ASP A 108 -5.86 9.74 13.86
N ARG A 109 -5.25 8.85 14.63
CA ARG A 109 -5.87 8.14 15.75
C ARG A 109 -6.01 9.01 17.00
N GLN A 110 -5.29 10.12 17.09
CA GLN A 110 -5.37 11.06 18.21
C GLN A 110 -6.61 11.94 18.09
N THR A 111 -7.00 12.27 16.85
CA THR A 111 -8.09 13.21 16.55
C THR A 111 -9.31 12.56 15.89
N GLY A 112 -9.14 11.36 15.32
CA GLY A 112 -10.13 10.72 14.46
C GLY A 112 -10.24 11.34 13.07
N PHE A 113 -9.35 12.27 12.70
CA PHE A 113 -9.39 12.96 11.41
C PHE A 113 -8.88 12.06 10.27
N GLU A 114 -9.54 12.12 9.11
CA GLU A 114 -9.08 11.43 7.90
C GLU A 114 -8.20 12.33 7.05
N THR A 115 -6.96 11.90 6.81
CA THR A 115 -5.97 12.67 6.03
C THR A 115 -6.42 12.90 4.58
N PHE A 116 -7.25 12.01 4.04
CA PHE A 116 -7.92 12.13 2.75
C PHE A 116 -9.30 11.46 2.82
N TYR A 117 -10.10 11.56 1.76
CA TYR A 117 -11.43 10.97 1.72
C TYR A 117 -11.40 9.47 2.04
N ARG A 118 -12.04 9.09 3.16
CA ARG A 118 -12.26 7.70 3.53
C ARG A 118 -13.24 7.06 2.56
N GLN A 119 -12.75 6.07 1.80
CA GLN A 119 -13.62 5.27 0.96
C GLN A 119 -14.41 4.27 1.82
N HIS A 120 -15.73 4.27 1.66
CA HIS A 120 -16.68 3.50 2.46
C HIS A 120 -17.69 2.72 1.60
N VAL A 121 -17.52 2.74 0.28
CA VAL A 121 -18.35 2.02 -0.69
C VAL A 121 -17.48 1.58 -1.87
N VAL A 122 -17.71 0.39 -2.41
CA VAL A 122 -17.15 -0.03 -3.69
C VAL A 122 -18.22 0.26 -4.76
N LYS A 123 -18.11 1.41 -5.42
CA LYS A 123 -19.02 1.80 -6.51
C LYS A 123 -18.22 2.18 -7.75
N PRO A 124 -17.98 1.23 -8.68
CA PRO A 124 -17.21 1.52 -9.87
C PRO A 124 -17.93 2.47 -10.82
N ALA A 125 -17.16 3.29 -11.53
CA ALA A 125 -17.56 4.02 -12.72
C ALA A 125 -16.68 3.59 -13.91
N LEU A 126 -17.13 3.85 -15.14
CA LEU A 126 -16.41 3.53 -16.38
C LEU A 126 -15.27 4.52 -16.67
N ILE A 127 -14.36 4.68 -15.72
CA ILE A 127 -13.24 5.63 -15.77
C ILE A 127 -11.91 4.89 -15.92
N GLY A 128 -11.78 3.67 -15.39
CA GLY A 128 -10.58 2.85 -15.47
C GLY A 128 -10.25 2.44 -16.90
N MET A 129 -9.00 2.06 -17.15
CA MET A 129 -8.59 1.67 -18.49
C MET A 129 -9.35 0.43 -18.99
N LEU A 130 -9.69 -0.48 -18.08
CA LEU A 130 -10.54 -1.65 -18.32
C LEU A 130 -12.04 -1.39 -18.11
N GLY A 131 -12.45 -0.17 -17.76
CA GLY A 131 -13.83 0.15 -17.37
C GLY A 131 -13.91 0.50 -15.89
N ALA A 132 -14.10 -0.49 -15.02
CA ALA A 132 -14.31 -0.31 -13.60
C ALA A 132 -13.15 0.42 -12.90
N TRP A 133 -13.49 1.48 -12.18
CA TRP A 133 -12.62 2.24 -11.29
C TRP A 133 -13.43 2.86 -10.16
N ILE A 134 -12.88 2.89 -8.94
CA ILE A 134 -13.53 3.49 -7.77
C ILE A 134 -12.85 4.80 -7.37
N SER A 135 -13.63 5.77 -6.89
CA SER A 135 -13.11 7.04 -6.38
C SER A 135 -12.60 6.95 -4.95
N GLY A 136 -12.10 8.06 -4.41
CA GLY A 136 -11.69 8.16 -3.01
C GLY A 136 -10.37 7.46 -2.69
N GLY A 137 -9.84 7.64 -1.49
CA GLY A 137 -8.61 6.99 -1.08
C GLY A 137 -7.37 7.36 -1.93
N VAL A 138 -6.41 6.44 -2.02
CA VAL A 138 -5.21 6.55 -2.86
C VAL A 138 -5.09 5.33 -3.78
N GLU A 139 -4.94 5.59 -5.07
CA GLU A 139 -4.73 4.60 -6.13
C GLU A 139 -3.25 4.55 -6.56
N TRP A 140 -2.76 3.34 -6.83
CA TRP A 140 -1.40 3.11 -7.34
C TRP A 140 -1.41 2.99 -8.86
N ASN A 141 -0.85 4.02 -9.52
CA ASN A 141 -0.89 4.17 -10.97
C ASN A 141 0.47 3.94 -11.60
N PHE A 142 0.67 2.75 -12.16
CA PHE A 142 1.85 2.43 -12.96
C PHE A 142 1.54 1.30 -13.96
N PRO A 143 1.99 1.40 -15.23
CA PRO A 143 2.71 2.53 -15.85
C PRO A 143 1.79 3.61 -16.44
N HIS A 144 0.47 3.53 -16.23
CA HIS A 144 -0.48 4.52 -16.73
C HIS A 144 -1.48 4.89 -15.64
N HIS A 145 -2.07 6.08 -15.78
CA HIS A 145 -3.20 6.57 -15.00
C HIS A 145 -4.48 6.55 -15.85
N HIS A 146 -5.60 6.00 -15.40
CA HIS A 146 -5.70 5.01 -14.31
C HIS A 146 -5.08 3.67 -14.72
N ARG A 147 -4.53 2.93 -13.76
CA ARG A 147 -3.89 1.64 -14.04
C ARG A 147 -4.94 0.63 -14.51
N ALA A 148 -4.57 -0.23 -15.47
CA ALA A 148 -5.48 -1.23 -16.02
C ALA A 148 -6.08 -2.14 -14.93
N THR A 149 -5.24 -2.67 -14.07
CA THR A 149 -5.58 -3.61 -12.99
C THR A 149 -5.98 -2.89 -11.69
N THR A 150 -6.44 -1.63 -11.74
CA THR A 150 -6.83 -0.86 -10.54
C THR A 150 -7.97 -1.50 -9.73
N ALA A 151 -8.91 -2.17 -10.39
CA ALA A 151 -10.03 -2.86 -9.76
C ALA A 151 -9.81 -4.39 -9.68
N MET A 152 -8.57 -4.85 -9.84
CA MET A 152 -8.21 -6.26 -9.84
C MET A 152 -7.34 -6.61 -8.62
N PRO A 153 -7.33 -7.88 -8.16
CA PRO A 153 -6.47 -8.29 -7.06
C PRO A 153 -4.98 -8.06 -7.35
N ILE A 154 -4.24 -7.70 -6.30
CA ILE A 154 -2.79 -7.51 -6.34
C ILE A 154 -2.05 -8.46 -5.40
N ASP A 155 -0.79 -8.77 -5.70
CA ASP A 155 0.09 -9.47 -4.75
C ASP A 155 0.45 -8.56 -3.59
N TRP A 156 0.59 -9.13 -2.40
CA TRP A 156 0.98 -8.39 -1.20
C TRP A 156 1.75 -9.26 -0.20
N LYS A 157 2.48 -8.61 0.71
CA LYS A 157 3.24 -9.27 1.79
C LYS A 157 3.41 -8.34 2.99
N LEU A 158 3.28 -8.88 4.20
CA LEU A 158 3.60 -8.16 5.44
C LEU A 158 5.05 -8.42 5.83
N ALA A 159 5.72 -7.39 6.35
CA ALA A 159 7.08 -7.47 6.87
C ALA A 159 7.20 -6.75 8.21
N ALA A 160 8.00 -7.31 9.11
CA ALA A 160 8.50 -6.64 10.29
C ALA A 160 9.97 -6.31 10.08
N ASN A 161 10.39 -5.12 10.50
CA ASN A 161 11.74 -4.61 10.29
C ASN A 161 12.51 -4.56 11.61
N ALA A 162 13.84 -4.53 11.53
CA ALA A 162 14.71 -4.55 12.71
C ALA A 162 14.58 -3.28 13.58
N ASP A 163 14.12 -2.16 13.01
CA ASP A 163 13.88 -0.89 13.71
C ASP A 163 12.50 -0.80 14.38
N GLY A 164 11.75 -1.90 14.42
CA GLY A 164 10.39 -1.96 14.98
C GLY A 164 9.30 -1.48 14.02
N SER A 165 9.65 -0.93 12.85
CA SER A 165 8.68 -0.58 11.83
C SER A 165 8.06 -1.82 11.20
N LYS A 166 6.88 -1.65 10.59
CA LYS A 166 6.23 -2.69 9.80
C LYS A 166 5.87 -2.16 8.44
N THR A 167 5.91 -3.04 7.45
CA THR A 167 5.67 -2.71 6.04
C THR A 167 4.62 -3.62 5.44
N ILE A 168 3.66 -3.04 4.72
CA ILE A 168 2.82 -3.74 3.76
C ILE A 168 3.42 -3.52 2.37
N TRP A 169 3.90 -4.59 1.76
CA TRP A 169 4.32 -4.60 0.36
C TRP A 169 3.13 -4.95 -0.51
N ILE A 170 2.94 -4.22 -1.61
CA ILE A 170 2.01 -4.54 -2.70
C ILE A 170 2.73 -4.45 -4.04
N GLY A 171 2.27 -5.18 -5.04
CA GLY A 171 2.82 -5.04 -6.39
C GLY A 171 2.33 -6.10 -7.36
N GLU A 172 2.68 -5.95 -8.63
CA GLU A 172 2.37 -6.92 -9.67
C GLU A 172 3.40 -6.85 -10.79
N THR A 173 3.35 -7.84 -11.69
CA THR A 173 3.91 -7.68 -13.04
C THR A 173 2.78 -7.28 -13.97
N GLU A 174 2.85 -6.07 -14.51
CA GLU A 174 1.93 -5.58 -15.52
C GLU A 174 2.16 -6.33 -16.83
N LEU A 175 1.10 -6.90 -17.42
CA LEU A 175 1.23 -7.91 -18.47
C LEU A 175 1.44 -7.32 -19.87
N ARG A 176 0.99 -6.09 -20.14
CA ARG A 176 1.08 -5.46 -21.46
C ARG A 176 2.51 -5.11 -21.83
N ARG A 177 3.31 -4.67 -20.86
CA ARG A 177 4.72 -4.27 -21.01
C ARG A 177 5.69 -5.12 -20.20
N ARG A 178 5.20 -6.06 -19.38
CA ARG A 178 6.01 -6.88 -18.45
C ARG A 178 6.82 -6.06 -17.45
N LEU A 179 6.39 -4.81 -17.20
CA LEU A 179 6.97 -3.97 -16.18
C LEU A 179 6.53 -4.49 -14.81
N LYS A 180 7.44 -4.51 -13.85
CA LYS A 180 7.12 -4.86 -12.47
C LYS A 180 7.17 -3.62 -11.62
N TRP A 181 6.21 -3.49 -10.72
CA TRP A 181 6.21 -2.44 -9.73
C TRP A 181 5.89 -3.00 -8.36
N THR A 182 6.39 -2.34 -7.33
CA THR A 182 6.20 -2.72 -5.94
C THR A 182 6.20 -1.47 -5.07
N ILE A 183 5.21 -1.33 -4.21
CA ILE A 183 5.11 -0.25 -3.22
C ILE A 183 5.22 -0.85 -1.82
N GLY A 184 6.13 -0.30 -1.02
CA GLY A 184 6.27 -0.61 0.40
C GLY A 184 5.66 0.49 1.26
N LEU A 185 4.55 0.20 1.94
CA LEU A 185 3.89 1.11 2.87
C LEU A 185 4.34 0.83 4.29
N SER A 186 5.09 1.76 4.89
CA SER A 186 5.73 1.56 6.19
C SER A 186 5.31 2.59 7.22
N MET A 187 5.08 2.12 8.45
CA MET A 187 4.89 2.97 9.64
C MET A 187 5.96 2.64 10.67
N MET A 188 6.41 3.66 11.37
CA MET A 188 7.48 3.60 12.36
C MET A 188 6.92 3.79 13.78
N PRO A 189 7.57 3.24 14.81
CA PRO A 189 7.05 3.25 16.18
C PRO A 189 7.03 4.62 16.85
N ASP A 190 7.74 5.61 16.33
CA ASP A 190 8.06 6.87 17.01
C ASP A 190 7.56 8.13 16.29
N ARG A 191 6.76 7.98 15.24
CA ARG A 191 6.32 9.11 14.40
C ARG A 191 5.00 8.89 13.67
N ALA A 192 4.28 9.98 13.44
CA ALA A 192 3.07 10.05 12.62
C ALA A 192 3.41 10.17 11.12
N VAL A 193 4.01 9.12 10.54
CA VAL A 193 4.36 9.08 9.11
C VAL A 193 4.00 7.73 8.48
N LEU A 194 3.27 7.77 7.37
CA LEU A 194 3.18 6.67 6.41
C LEU A 194 4.20 6.91 5.28
N ARG A 195 5.24 6.08 5.21
CA ARG A 195 6.23 6.12 4.13
C ARG A 195 5.81 5.19 2.99
N ALA A 196 5.93 5.64 1.75
CA ALA A 196 5.76 4.82 0.55
C ALA A 196 7.09 4.69 -0.20
N ASP A 197 7.67 3.49 -0.21
CA ASP A 197 8.86 3.14 -0.98
C ASP A 197 8.44 2.60 -2.35
N ASN A 198 8.77 3.29 -3.44
CA ASN A 198 8.31 2.97 -4.80
C ASN A 198 9.43 2.30 -5.59
N ILE A 199 9.21 1.07 -6.05
CA ILE A 199 10.20 0.28 -6.80
C ILE A 199 9.61 -0.10 -8.16
N PHE A 200 10.24 0.39 -9.22
CA PHE A 200 9.84 0.12 -10.61
C PHE A 200 10.96 -0.61 -11.34
N MET A 201 10.61 -1.63 -12.13
CA MET A 201 11.57 -2.50 -12.79
C MET A 201 11.13 -2.81 -14.22
N ASN A 202 12.00 -2.55 -15.18
CA ASN A 202 11.90 -3.12 -16.51
C ASN A 202 12.49 -4.52 -16.50
N ARG A 203 11.67 -5.53 -16.78
CA ARG A 203 12.10 -6.92 -16.83
C ARG A 203 12.40 -7.40 -18.26
N GLY A 204 12.18 -6.54 -19.25
CA GLY A 204 12.42 -6.83 -20.66
C GLY A 204 13.79 -6.38 -21.14
N PRO A 205 14.20 -6.84 -22.34
CA PRO A 205 15.47 -6.44 -22.96
C PRO A 205 15.41 -5.08 -23.66
N PHE A 206 14.22 -4.47 -23.79
CA PHE A 206 14.00 -3.21 -24.50
C PHE A 206 13.70 -2.07 -23.54
N ILE A 207 14.09 -0.85 -23.91
CA ILE A 207 13.75 0.36 -23.15
C ILE A 207 12.23 0.58 -23.18
N GLU A 208 11.65 0.88 -22.02
CA GLU A 208 10.23 1.17 -21.84
C GLU A 208 10.07 2.53 -21.15
N SER A 209 9.07 3.33 -21.57
CA SER A 209 8.70 4.54 -20.82
C SER A 209 8.05 4.14 -19.51
N MET A 210 8.51 4.74 -18.42
CA MET A 210 7.99 4.57 -17.06
C MET A 210 7.39 5.86 -16.50
N ILE A 211 7.37 6.91 -17.32
CA ILE A 211 6.86 8.26 -17.05
C ILE A 211 5.86 8.57 -18.16
#